data_AF-A0A841L717-F1
#
_entry.id   AF-A0A841L717-F1
#
_cell.length_a   1.000
_cell.length_b   1.000
_cell.length_c   1.000
_cell.angle_alpha   90.00
_cell.angle_beta   90.00
_cell.angle_gamma   90.00
#
_symmetry.space_group_name_H-M   'P 1'
#
loop_
_entity.id
_entity.type
_entity.pdbx_description
1 polymer ?
#
loop_
_entity_poly.entity_id
_entity_poly.type
_entity_poly.pdbx_seq_one_letter_code
_entity_poly.pdbx_strand_id
1 'polypeptide(L)'
;MADPDIILSRNADRLDRLARGEAAQRARSRNRARTQASFARRFRRALIIASVLILAPILYGLVIGPIGTTALVLLVLFGAMAIMAGFIWDGSAPSAQKLDAATIDVLPTVTDAWLHAKRRELPAAAGPKIDAISAHLATLEDQLRNQTAPNDVTQDIDRLLKKHLPELIERYTKVPQAQRTADPSLGATLVSSLTVVERELHRASLKLAEGDRDAVIIQGRFMEERYGEGEGPLR
;
A
#
# COMPACT_ATOMS: atom_id res chain seq x y z
N MET A 1 7.16 4.48 -54.44
CA MET A 1 5.87 4.34 -53.71
C MET A 1 6.15 3.49 -52.48
N ALA A 2 5.99 4.06 -51.28
CA ALA A 2 6.14 3.29 -50.05
C ALA A 2 4.87 2.45 -49.85
N ASP A 3 5.06 1.17 -49.58
CA ASP A 3 3.98 0.18 -49.47
C ASP A 3 3.08 0.50 -48.25
N PRO A 4 1.78 0.80 -48.45
CA PRO A 4 0.90 1.27 -47.38
C PRO A 4 0.77 0.27 -46.21
N ASP A 5 0.93 -1.03 -46.46
CA ASP A 5 0.82 -2.08 -45.44
C ASP A 5 2.00 -2.08 -44.45
N ILE A 6 3.19 -1.67 -44.91
CA ILE A 6 4.38 -1.50 -44.05
C ILE A 6 4.21 -0.27 -43.14
N ILE A 7 3.49 0.76 -43.60
CA ILE A 7 3.22 1.96 -42.81
C ILE A 7 2.13 1.69 -41.77
N LEU A 8 1.12 0.89 -42.10
CA LEU A 8 0.03 0.52 -41.19
C LEU A 8 0.52 -0.38 -40.04
N SER A 9 1.30 -1.42 -40.33
CA SER A 9 1.86 -2.31 -39.30
C SER A 9 2.81 -1.61 -38.33
N ARG A 10 3.67 -0.73 -38.84
CA ARG A 10 4.62 0.04 -38.01
C ARG A 10 3.94 1.09 -37.12
N ASN A 11 2.79 1.59 -37.54
CA ASN A 11 1.98 2.50 -36.72
C ASN A 11 1.15 1.74 -35.68
N ALA A 12 0.61 0.56 -36.01
CA ALA A 12 -0.07 -0.30 -35.05
C ALA A 12 0.83 -0.69 -33.86
N ASP A 13 2.08 -1.06 -34.13
CA ASP A 13 3.08 -1.39 -33.10
C ASP A 13 3.48 -0.20 -32.21
N ARG A 14 3.37 1.03 -32.73
CA ARG A 14 3.63 2.25 -31.95
C ARG A 14 2.43 2.63 -31.11
N LEU A 15 1.22 2.48 -31.66
CA LEU A 15 -0.02 2.74 -30.95
C LEU A 15 -0.24 1.74 -29.81
N ASP A 16 0.09 0.47 -29.99
CA ASP A 16 -0.01 -0.54 -28.92
C ASP A 16 1.01 -0.28 -27.79
N ARG A 17 2.23 0.15 -28.13
CA ARG A 17 3.22 0.58 -27.12
C ARG A 17 2.78 1.82 -26.35
N LEU A 18 2.16 2.79 -27.02
CA LEU A 18 1.62 3.99 -26.38
C LEU A 18 0.38 3.67 -25.53
N ALA A 19 -0.53 2.81 -26.01
CA ALA A 19 -1.72 2.38 -25.28
C ALA A 19 -1.36 1.62 -23.99
N ARG A 20 -0.36 0.72 -24.03
CA ARG A 20 0.17 0.03 -22.84
C ARG A 20 0.87 0.99 -21.88
N GLY A 21 1.62 1.96 -22.40
CA GLY A 21 2.28 3.00 -21.62
C GLY A 21 1.29 3.95 -20.91
N GLU A 22 0.24 4.36 -21.60
CA GLU A 22 -0.80 5.23 -21.05
C GLU A 22 -1.75 4.49 -20.10
N ALA A 23 -2.08 3.22 -20.35
CA ALA A 23 -2.86 2.40 -19.42
C ALA A 23 -2.10 2.18 -18.09
N ALA A 24 -0.78 1.93 -18.18
CA ALA A 24 0.09 1.84 -17.01
C ALA A 24 0.24 3.18 -16.27
N GLN A 25 0.27 4.31 -16.98
CA GLN A 25 0.29 5.65 -16.37
C GLN A 25 -1.06 6.05 -15.75
N ARG A 26 -2.19 5.70 -16.38
CA ARG A 26 -3.56 5.95 -15.85
C ARG A 26 -3.93 5.03 -14.69
N ALA A 27 -3.30 3.87 -14.57
CA ALA A 27 -3.36 3.01 -13.37
C ALA A 27 -2.53 3.61 -12.22
N ARG A 28 -1.32 4.13 -12.52
CA ARG A 28 -0.47 4.82 -11.54
C ARG A 28 -1.06 6.14 -11.03
N SER A 29 -1.78 6.89 -11.87
CA SER A 29 -2.44 8.14 -11.46
C SER A 29 -3.68 7.90 -10.61
N ARG A 30 -4.47 6.85 -10.89
CA ARG A 30 -5.62 6.43 -10.05
C ARG A 30 -5.20 5.92 -8.67
N ASN A 31 -4.06 5.23 -8.57
CA ASN A 31 -3.54 4.78 -7.27
C ASN A 31 -2.95 5.91 -6.40
N ARG A 32 -2.45 6.99 -7.02
CA ARG A 32 -1.99 8.19 -6.29
C ARG A 32 -3.13 9.03 -5.71
N ALA A 33 -4.31 9.03 -6.33
CA ALA A 33 -5.47 9.76 -5.83
C ALA A 33 -6.12 9.08 -4.60
N ARG A 34 -6.07 7.75 -4.50
CA ARG A 34 -6.60 6.99 -3.33
C ARG A 34 -5.64 6.97 -2.14
N THR A 35 -4.33 6.99 -2.38
CA THR A 35 -3.28 7.05 -1.34
C THR A 35 -3.20 8.40 -0.60
N GLN A 36 -3.76 9.47 -1.18
CA GLN A 36 -3.87 10.77 -0.49
C GLN A 36 -5.14 10.90 0.38
N ALA A 37 -6.18 10.10 0.15
CA ALA A 37 -7.43 10.18 0.91
C ALA A 37 -7.26 9.76 2.39
N SER A 38 -6.25 8.94 2.70
CA SER A 38 -5.85 8.59 4.06
C SER A 38 -5.00 9.69 4.73
N PHE A 39 -4.22 10.44 3.95
CA PHE A 39 -3.51 11.64 4.38
C PHE A 39 -4.50 12.76 4.73
N ALA A 40 -5.55 12.96 3.93
CA ALA A 40 -6.58 13.98 4.18
C ALA A 40 -7.34 13.75 5.50
N ARG A 41 -7.61 12.49 5.90
CA ARG A 41 -8.26 12.20 7.18
C ARG A 41 -7.34 12.45 8.38
N ARG A 42 -6.05 12.16 8.24
CA ARG A 42 -5.01 12.44 9.26
C ARG A 42 -4.75 13.94 9.38
N PHE A 43 -4.69 14.66 8.25
CA PHE A 43 -4.57 16.12 8.20
C PHE A 43 -5.80 16.82 8.77
N ARG A 44 -7.02 16.32 8.50
CA ARG A 44 -8.26 16.85 9.09
C ARG A 44 -8.32 16.65 10.61
N ARG A 45 -7.88 15.51 11.15
CA ARG A 45 -7.79 15.31 12.62
C ARG A 45 -6.71 16.19 13.26
N ALA A 46 -5.56 16.34 12.60
CA ALA A 46 -4.51 17.25 13.04
C ALA A 46 -4.98 18.72 13.01
N LEU A 47 -5.71 19.14 11.97
CA LEU A 47 -6.31 20.47 11.87
C LEU A 47 -7.40 20.71 12.91
N ILE A 48 -8.22 19.70 13.24
CA ILE A 48 -9.23 19.81 14.30
C ILE A 48 -8.56 20.00 15.67
N ILE A 49 -7.55 19.19 16.00
CA ILE A 49 -6.81 19.31 17.27
C ILE A 49 -6.06 20.65 17.35
N ALA A 50 -5.42 21.07 16.25
CA ALA A 50 -4.76 22.38 16.17
C ALA A 50 -5.75 23.55 16.28
N SER A 51 -6.94 23.44 15.66
CA SER A 51 -7.97 24.49 15.72
C SER A 51 -8.54 24.68 17.12
N VAL A 52 -8.74 23.60 17.89
CA VAL A 52 -9.23 23.67 19.27
C VAL A 52 -8.18 24.30 20.20
N LEU A 53 -6.89 24.00 19.98
CA LEU A 53 -5.78 24.56 20.76
C LEU A 53 -5.55 26.07 20.51
N ILE A 54 -5.88 26.55 19.32
CA ILE A 54 -5.70 27.96 18.93
C ILE A 54 -6.93 28.80 19.30
N LEU A 55 -8.16 28.31 19.06
CA LEU A 55 -9.37 29.10 19.30
C LEU A 55 -9.74 29.23 20.78
N ALA A 56 -9.45 28.21 21.60
CA ALA A 56 -9.78 28.22 23.03
C ALA A 56 -9.14 29.39 23.81
N PRO A 57 -7.84 29.70 23.67
CA PRO A 57 -7.24 30.83 24.39
C PRO A 57 -7.67 32.20 23.83
N ILE A 58 -7.99 32.30 22.53
CA ILE A 58 -8.46 33.54 21.90
C ILE A 58 -9.86 33.90 22.43
N LEU A 59 -10.77 32.93 22.51
CA LEU A 59 -12.13 33.14 23.03
C LEU A 59 -12.12 33.39 24.54
N TYR A 60 -11.25 32.72 25.30
CA TYR A 60 -11.11 32.93 26.75
C TYR A 60 -10.56 34.31 27.09
N GLY A 61 -9.56 34.80 26.33
CA GLY A 61 -9.00 36.15 26.49
C GLY A 61 -9.97 37.28 26.17
N LEU A 62 -11.01 37.02 25.37
CA LEU A 62 -12.02 38.02 25.00
C LEU A 62 -13.10 38.23 26.07
N VAL A 63 -13.36 37.24 26.94
CA VAL A 63 -14.49 37.26 27.90
C VAL A 63 -14.06 37.68 29.32
N ILE A 64 -12.82 37.38 29.76
CA ILE A 64 -12.44 37.44 31.19
C ILE A 64 -11.37 38.52 31.51
N GLY A 65 -10.71 39.10 30.51
CA GLY A 65 -9.71 40.16 30.68
C GLY A 65 -8.26 39.70 30.43
N PRO A 66 -7.27 40.62 30.49
CA PRO A 66 -5.91 40.37 30.03
C PRO A 66 -5.27 39.24 30.84
N ILE A 67 -4.88 38.19 30.13
CA ILE A 67 -4.15 37.05 30.68
C ILE A 67 -2.82 37.56 31.21
N GLY A 68 -2.64 37.53 32.53
CA GLY A 68 -1.38 37.90 33.17
C GLY A 68 -0.21 37.13 32.54
N THR A 69 0.97 37.75 32.50
CA THR A 69 2.18 37.21 31.84
C THR A 69 2.50 35.77 32.28
N THR A 70 2.21 35.41 33.53
CA THR A 70 2.36 34.05 34.08
C THR A 70 1.53 33.00 33.34
N ALA A 71 0.27 33.29 33.02
CA ALA A 71 -0.60 32.35 32.30
C ALA A 71 -0.21 32.24 30.81
N LEU A 72 0.31 33.32 30.23
CA LEU A 72 0.87 33.31 28.88
C LEU A 72 2.13 32.43 28.78
N VAL A 73 3.02 32.53 29.77
CA VAL A 73 4.23 31.69 29.85
C VAL A 73 3.86 30.22 30.05
N LEU A 74 2.91 29.90 30.93
CA LEU A 74 2.45 28.51 31.13
C LEU A 74 1.79 27.94 29.87
N LEU A 75 1.01 28.74 29.13
CA LEU A 75 0.41 28.33 27.86
C LEU A 75 1.48 28.00 26.81
N VAL A 76 2.51 28.85 26.69
CA VAL A 76 3.63 28.61 25.76
C VAL A 76 4.42 27.37 26.19
N LEU A 77 4.66 27.18 27.49
CA LEU A 77 5.41 26.03 28.01
C LEU A 77 4.64 24.72 27.80
N PHE A 78 3.35 24.66 28.16
CA PHE A 78 2.50 23.49 27.94
C PHE A 78 2.24 23.25 26.46
N GLY A 79 2.12 24.30 25.64
CA GLY A 79 2.03 24.21 24.19
C GLY A 79 3.31 23.62 23.58
N ALA A 80 4.48 24.11 23.97
CA ALA A 80 5.77 23.56 23.56
C ALA A 80 5.96 22.12 24.04
N MET A 81 5.51 21.80 25.25
CA MET A 81 5.56 20.44 25.81
C MET A 81 4.60 19.49 25.10
N ALA A 82 3.41 19.94 24.69
CA ALA A 82 2.47 19.17 23.87
C ALA A 82 3.00 18.95 22.43
N ILE A 83 3.66 19.96 21.84
CA ILE A 83 4.34 19.84 20.56
C ILE A 83 5.49 18.84 20.67
N MET A 84 6.32 18.95 21.71
CA MET A 84 7.45 18.05 21.96
C MET A 84 6.98 16.63 22.28
N ALA A 85 5.91 16.46 23.04
CA ALA A 85 5.24 15.19 23.25
C ALA A 85 4.68 14.63 21.95
N GLY A 86 4.15 15.45 21.05
CA GLY A 86 3.71 15.03 19.71
C GLY A 86 4.86 14.58 18.78
N PHE A 87 6.08 15.08 18.98
CA PHE A 87 7.27 14.63 18.26
C PHE A 87 7.91 13.37 18.85
N ILE A 88 7.88 13.20 20.18
CA ILE A 88 8.40 12.00 20.88
C ILE A 88 7.40 10.85 20.79
N TRP A 89 6.10 11.16 20.88
CA TRP A 89 4.99 10.25 20.68
C TRP A 89 4.61 10.25 19.21
N ASP A 90 5.56 9.85 18.36
CA ASP A 90 5.31 9.64 16.94
C ASP A 90 4.15 8.64 16.84
N GLY A 91 2.98 9.14 16.46
CA GLY A 91 1.72 8.41 16.48
C GLY A 91 1.92 7.12 15.73
N SER A 92 1.97 6.02 16.48
CA SER A 92 2.57 4.75 16.08
C SER A 92 2.41 4.50 14.59
N ALA A 93 3.54 4.48 13.87
CA ALA A 93 3.66 3.72 12.64
C ALA A 93 2.87 2.41 12.84
N PRO A 94 2.05 1.97 11.86
CA PRO A 94 1.33 0.71 12.02
C PRO A 94 2.30 -0.32 12.59
N SER A 95 2.01 -0.87 13.77
CA SER A 95 2.89 -1.85 14.39
C SER A 95 2.70 -3.17 13.64
N ALA A 96 3.70 -4.07 13.67
CA ALA A 96 3.53 -5.44 13.16
C ALA A 96 2.29 -6.12 13.78
N GLN A 97 1.95 -5.75 15.02
CA GLN A 97 0.71 -6.16 15.71
C GLN A 97 -0.59 -5.77 14.96
N LYS A 98 -0.61 -4.67 14.20
CA LYS A 98 -1.76 -4.31 13.36
C LYS A 98 -1.84 -5.14 12.09
N LEU A 99 -0.72 -5.70 11.61
CA LEU A 99 -0.72 -6.65 10.51
C LEU A 99 -1.27 -8.00 11.01
N ASP A 100 -0.85 -8.47 12.18
CA ASP A 100 -1.34 -9.72 12.76
C ASP A 100 -2.86 -9.73 12.97
N ALA A 101 -3.42 -8.59 13.42
CA ALA A 101 -4.85 -8.42 13.64
C ALA A 101 -5.66 -8.11 12.37
N ALA A 102 -5.01 -7.87 11.22
CA ALA A 102 -5.71 -7.53 9.98
C ALA A 102 -6.36 -8.76 9.34
N THR A 103 -7.58 -8.57 8.85
CA THR A 103 -8.28 -9.52 8.00
C THR A 103 -7.67 -9.53 6.60
N ILE A 104 -7.79 -10.65 5.90
CA ILE A 104 -7.06 -10.90 4.64
C ILE A 104 -7.44 -9.94 3.50
N ASP A 105 -8.65 -9.40 3.53
CA ASP A 105 -9.20 -8.44 2.56
C ASP A 105 -8.56 -7.04 2.66
N VAL A 106 -8.13 -6.64 3.87
CA VAL A 106 -7.48 -5.34 4.14
C VAL A 106 -5.98 -5.48 4.39
N LEU A 107 -5.48 -6.71 4.52
CA LEU A 107 -4.07 -7.00 4.82
C LEU A 107 -3.09 -6.37 3.81
N PRO A 108 -3.34 -6.34 2.49
CA PRO A 108 -2.45 -5.67 1.56
C PRO A 108 -2.35 -4.17 1.81
N THR A 109 -3.48 -3.50 2.11
CA THR A 109 -3.53 -2.06 2.39
C THR A 109 -2.82 -1.72 3.71
N VAL A 110 -3.00 -2.55 4.75
CA VAL A 110 -2.34 -2.36 6.05
C VAL A 110 -0.83 -2.56 5.92
N THR A 111 -0.42 -3.58 5.15
CA THR A 111 0.99 -3.87 4.90
C THR A 111 1.66 -2.76 4.09
N ASP A 112 0.99 -2.20 3.09
CA ASP A 112 1.52 -1.05 2.32
C ASP A 112 1.78 0.17 3.21
N ALA A 113 0.81 0.51 4.07
CA ALA A 113 0.94 1.61 5.02
C ALA A 113 2.07 1.37 6.04
N TRP A 114 2.26 0.13 6.48
CA TRP A 114 3.35 -0.28 7.36
C TRP A 114 4.72 -0.17 6.67
N LEU A 115 4.83 -0.66 5.45
CA LEU A 115 6.08 -0.64 4.67
C LEU A 115 6.51 0.80 4.35
N HIS A 116 5.54 1.66 4.02
CA HIS A 116 5.79 3.08 3.83
C HIS A 116 6.28 3.78 5.11
N ALA A 117 5.76 3.43 6.28
CA ALA A 117 6.24 3.97 7.55
C ALA A 117 7.68 3.53 7.84
N LYS A 118 8.04 2.29 7.48
CA LYS A 118 9.38 1.73 7.67
C LYS A 118 10.42 2.19 6.65
N ARG A 119 10.02 2.87 5.57
CA ARG A 119 10.92 3.33 4.49
C ARG A 119 12.14 4.14 5.00
N ARG A 120 11.99 4.94 6.06
CA ARG A 120 13.07 5.77 6.62
C ARG A 120 14.14 4.96 7.35
N GLU A 121 13.81 3.77 7.84
CA GLU A 121 14.72 2.89 8.59
C GLU A 121 15.53 1.98 7.66
N LEU A 122 15.19 1.96 6.37
CA LEU A 122 15.72 1.05 5.35
C LEU A 122 16.79 1.73 4.48
N PRO A 123 17.70 0.96 3.86
CA PRO A 123 18.71 1.50 2.98
C PRO A 123 18.06 2.12 1.75
N ALA A 124 18.63 3.21 1.23
CA ALA A 124 18.08 3.91 0.06
C ALA A 124 17.88 2.99 -1.17
N ALA A 125 18.76 1.99 -1.34
CA ALA A 125 18.67 0.98 -2.39
C ALA A 125 17.42 0.08 -2.32
N ALA A 126 16.75 -0.02 -1.17
CA ALA A 126 15.51 -0.78 -1.01
C ALA A 126 14.27 -0.01 -1.52
N GLY A 127 14.38 1.30 -1.76
CA GLY A 127 13.26 2.15 -2.20
C GLY A 127 12.51 1.60 -3.42
N PRO A 128 13.19 1.29 -4.54
CA PRO A 128 12.54 0.72 -5.72
C PRO A 128 11.84 -0.63 -5.46
N LYS A 129 12.39 -1.45 -4.55
CA LYS A 129 11.81 -2.76 -4.19
C LYS A 129 10.55 -2.63 -3.37
N ILE A 130 10.54 -1.68 -2.43
CA ILE A 130 9.34 -1.31 -1.68
C ILE A 130 8.25 -0.82 -2.64
N ASP A 131 8.58 0.07 -3.56
CA ASP A 131 7.60 0.62 -4.52
C ASP A 131 7.04 -0.49 -5.46
N ALA A 132 7.86 -1.48 -5.83
CA ALA A 132 7.40 -2.66 -6.58
C ALA A 132 6.47 -3.56 -5.75
N ILE A 133 6.82 -3.84 -4.50
CA ILE A 133 5.97 -4.59 -3.57
C ILE A 133 4.62 -3.88 -3.39
N SER A 134 4.61 -2.56 -3.17
CA SER A 134 3.39 -1.76 -3.07
C SER A 134 2.49 -1.88 -4.30
N ALA A 135 3.07 -1.94 -5.51
CA ALA A 135 2.30 -2.15 -6.73
C ALA A 135 1.66 -3.55 -6.80
N HIS A 136 2.37 -4.58 -6.34
CA HIS A 136 1.81 -5.93 -6.22
C HIS A 136 0.74 -6.02 -5.15
N LEU A 137 0.92 -5.38 -3.99
CA LEU A 137 -0.08 -5.32 -2.92
C LEU A 137 -1.38 -4.67 -3.39
N ALA A 138 -1.30 -3.59 -4.17
CA ALA A 138 -2.49 -2.96 -4.74
C ALA A 138 -3.24 -3.88 -5.72
N THR A 139 -2.51 -4.70 -6.48
CA THR A 139 -3.13 -5.70 -7.37
C THR A 139 -3.80 -6.81 -6.56
N LEU A 140 -3.12 -7.31 -5.52
CA LEU A 140 -3.63 -8.34 -4.62
C LEU A 140 -4.85 -7.86 -3.82
N GLU A 141 -4.94 -6.57 -3.46
CA GLU A 141 -6.11 -6.00 -2.79
C GLU A 141 -7.39 -6.21 -3.61
N ASP A 142 -7.34 -5.91 -4.91
CA ASP A 142 -8.50 -6.09 -5.79
C ASP A 142 -8.81 -7.58 -6.01
N GLN A 143 -7.79 -8.44 -6.14
CA GLN A 143 -7.96 -9.89 -6.32
C GLN A 143 -8.55 -10.56 -5.07
N LEU A 144 -8.07 -10.22 -3.88
CA LEU A 144 -8.54 -10.79 -2.61
C LEU A 144 -9.96 -10.34 -2.24
N ARG A 145 -10.38 -9.14 -2.64
CA ARG A 145 -11.77 -8.67 -2.47
C ARG A 145 -12.77 -9.44 -3.31
N ASN A 146 -12.35 -9.90 -4.50
CA ASN A 146 -13.21 -10.64 -5.42
C ASN A 146 -13.24 -12.14 -5.13
N GLN A 147 -12.39 -12.63 -4.21
CA GLN A 147 -12.41 -14.02 -3.79
C GLN A 147 -13.55 -14.32 -2.82
N THR A 148 -14.36 -15.31 -3.17
CA THR A 148 -15.51 -15.75 -2.37
C THR A 148 -15.11 -16.69 -1.22
N ALA A 149 -13.96 -17.38 -1.30
CA ALA A 149 -13.51 -18.35 -0.30
C ALA A 149 -11.99 -18.34 -0.10
N PRO A 150 -11.49 -18.57 1.13
CA PRO A 150 -10.06 -18.75 1.38
C PRO A 150 -9.53 -19.97 0.65
N ASN A 151 -8.40 -19.83 -0.05
CA ASN A 151 -7.67 -20.92 -0.66
C ASN A 151 -6.22 -20.98 -0.12
N ASP A 152 -5.48 -22.02 -0.48
CA ASP A 152 -4.09 -22.22 -0.02
C ASP A 152 -3.20 -21.02 -0.36
N VAL A 153 -3.39 -20.42 -1.53
CA VAL A 153 -2.62 -19.25 -1.98
C VAL A 153 -2.88 -18.03 -1.09
N THR A 154 -4.12 -17.85 -0.66
CA THR A 154 -4.52 -16.77 0.25
C THR A 154 -3.90 -16.95 1.65
N GLN A 155 -3.75 -18.18 2.12
CA GLN A 155 -3.02 -18.47 3.36
C GLN A 155 -1.51 -18.21 3.23
N ASP A 156 -0.91 -18.55 2.09
CA ASP A 156 0.50 -18.28 1.81
C ASP A 156 0.77 -16.76 1.78
N ILE A 157 -0.11 -15.98 1.16
CA ILE A 157 -0.04 -14.50 1.16
C ILE A 157 -0.15 -13.97 2.59
N ASP A 158 -1.12 -14.45 3.37
CA ASP A 158 -1.30 -14.05 4.77
C ASP A 158 0.00 -14.25 5.57
N ARG A 159 0.61 -15.43 5.44
CA ARG A 159 1.87 -15.77 6.11
C ARG A 159 3.04 -14.92 5.63
N LEU A 160 3.13 -14.66 4.33
CA LEU A 160 4.18 -13.82 3.75
C LEU A 160 4.10 -12.39 4.29
N LEU A 161 2.90 -11.82 4.34
CA LEU A 161 2.69 -10.42 4.73
C LEU A 161 2.72 -10.21 6.25
N LYS A 162 2.15 -11.13 7.05
CA LYS A 162 2.13 -10.99 8.52
C LYS A 162 3.42 -11.41 9.18
N LYS A 163 4.06 -12.47 8.67
CA LYS A 163 5.24 -13.06 9.32
C LYS A 163 6.53 -12.72 8.61
N HIS A 164 6.66 -13.14 7.34
CA HIS A 164 7.96 -13.11 6.67
C HIS A 164 8.44 -11.69 6.38
N LEU A 165 7.59 -10.83 5.84
CA LEU A 165 7.98 -9.46 5.51
C LEU A 165 8.32 -8.63 6.77
N PRO A 166 7.51 -8.63 7.85
CA PRO A 166 7.84 -7.93 9.09
C PRO A 166 9.12 -8.45 9.74
N GLU A 167 9.29 -9.78 9.82
CA GLU A 167 10.46 -10.40 10.42
C GLU A 167 11.76 -10.01 9.70
N LEU A 168 11.76 -9.91 8.36
CA LEU A 168 12.92 -9.47 7.58
C LEU A 168 13.35 -8.04 7.92
N ILE A 169 12.38 -7.12 8.01
CA ILE A 169 12.66 -5.71 8.31
C ILE A 169 13.05 -5.54 9.78
N GLU A 170 12.40 -6.26 10.69
CA GLU A 170 12.75 -6.26 12.11
C GLU A 170 14.17 -6.78 12.36
N ARG A 171 14.56 -7.89 11.70
CA ARG A 171 15.93 -8.42 11.80
C ARG A 171 16.98 -7.41 11.31
N TYR A 172 16.70 -6.68 10.23
CA TYR A 172 17.61 -5.63 9.74
C TYR A 172 17.67 -4.42 10.69
N THR A 173 16.51 -3.95 11.15
CA THR A 173 16.42 -2.75 12.03
C THR A 173 16.94 -3.01 13.44
N LYS A 174 16.93 -4.26 13.90
CA LYS A 174 17.57 -4.69 15.16
C LYS A 174 19.08 -4.48 15.17
N VAL A 175 19.72 -4.47 14.00
CA VAL A 175 21.16 -4.17 13.89
C VAL A 175 21.39 -2.66 14.10
N PRO A 176 22.27 -2.26 15.04
CA PRO A 176 22.57 -0.84 15.29
C PRO A 176 23.02 -0.11 14.03
N GLN A 177 22.63 1.16 13.88
CA GLN A 177 22.93 1.95 12.67
C GLN A 177 24.44 2.06 12.38
N ALA A 178 25.27 2.14 13.42
CA ALA A 178 26.72 2.18 13.27
C ALA A 178 27.26 0.92 12.55
N GLN A 179 26.75 -0.26 12.89
CA GLN A 179 27.14 -1.52 12.25
C GLN A 179 26.59 -1.63 10.83
N ARG A 180 25.35 -1.18 10.60
CA ARG A 180 24.75 -1.13 9.25
C ARG A 180 25.50 -0.21 8.28
N THR A 181 26.09 0.85 8.79
CA THR A 181 26.89 1.78 7.99
C THR A 181 28.30 1.24 7.72
N ALA A 182 28.86 0.52 8.70
CA ALA A 182 30.17 -0.12 8.57
C ALA A 182 30.16 -1.33 7.64
N ASP A 183 29.04 -2.05 7.53
CA ASP A 183 28.88 -3.20 6.64
C ASP A 183 27.73 -3.00 5.62
N PRO A 184 28.06 -2.50 4.41
CA PRO A 184 27.09 -2.35 3.33
C PRO A 184 26.43 -3.66 2.86
N SER A 185 27.05 -4.82 3.13
CA SER A 185 26.52 -6.12 2.69
C SER A 185 25.19 -6.46 3.37
N LEU A 186 24.94 -5.93 4.57
CA LEU A 186 23.66 -6.06 5.28
C LEU A 186 22.53 -5.39 4.51
N GLY A 187 22.79 -4.20 3.97
CA GLY A 187 21.82 -3.49 3.12
C GLY A 187 21.56 -4.24 1.82
N ALA A 188 22.61 -4.77 1.18
CA ALA A 188 22.48 -5.56 -0.04
C ALA A 188 21.69 -6.87 0.17
N THR A 189 21.92 -7.54 1.31
CA THR A 189 21.21 -8.75 1.70
C THR A 189 19.72 -8.49 1.90
N LEU A 190 19.36 -7.38 2.55
CA LEU A 190 17.97 -6.96 2.68
C LEU A 190 17.32 -6.68 1.32
N VAL A 191 18.03 -6.02 0.40
CA VAL A 191 17.50 -5.76 -0.95
C VAL A 191 17.28 -7.08 -1.70
N SER A 192 18.19 -8.04 -1.56
CA SER A 192 18.06 -9.38 -2.14
C SER A 192 16.84 -10.12 -1.58
N SER A 193 16.64 -10.12 -0.26
CA SER A 193 15.48 -10.76 0.37
C SER A 193 14.15 -10.09 -0.02
N LEU A 194 14.10 -8.76 -0.09
CA LEU A 194 12.94 -8.03 -0.61
C LEU A 194 12.64 -8.38 -2.08
N THR A 195 13.66 -8.65 -2.89
CA THR A 195 13.49 -9.11 -4.27
C THR A 195 12.86 -10.50 -4.34
N VAL A 196 13.17 -11.37 -3.38
CA VAL A 196 12.51 -12.68 -3.26
C VAL A 196 11.05 -12.50 -2.89
N VAL A 197 10.74 -11.64 -1.92
CA VAL A 197 9.35 -11.35 -1.51
C VAL A 197 8.54 -10.77 -2.67
N GLU A 198 9.09 -9.80 -3.40
CA GLU A 198 8.49 -9.24 -4.63
C GLU A 198 8.10 -10.36 -5.62
N ARG A 199 9.01 -11.30 -5.87
CA ARG A 199 8.79 -12.42 -6.80
C ARG A 199 7.72 -13.38 -6.32
N GLU A 200 7.70 -13.69 -5.02
CA GLU A 200 6.68 -14.57 -4.45
C GLU A 200 5.30 -13.91 -4.47
N LEU A 201 5.19 -12.61 -4.19
CA LEU A 201 3.93 -11.87 -4.36
C LEU A 201 3.44 -11.89 -5.80
N HIS A 202 4.35 -11.73 -6.77
CA HIS A 202 3.99 -11.83 -8.19
C HIS A 202 3.48 -13.23 -8.55
N ARG A 203 4.16 -14.30 -8.08
CA ARG A 203 3.73 -15.69 -8.29
C ARG A 203 2.37 -15.97 -7.66
N ALA A 204 2.14 -15.50 -6.45
CA ALA A 204 0.86 -15.66 -5.76
C ALA A 204 -0.28 -14.95 -6.51
N SER A 205 -0.04 -13.74 -7.02
CA SER A 205 -1.00 -13.00 -7.85
C SER A 205 -1.36 -13.73 -9.14
N LEU A 206 -0.39 -14.38 -9.79
CA LEU A 206 -0.64 -15.21 -10.98
C LEU A 206 -1.51 -16.42 -10.66
N LYS A 207 -1.21 -17.15 -9.56
CA LYS A 207 -2.02 -18.29 -9.12
C LYS A 207 -3.44 -17.89 -8.75
N LEU A 208 -3.64 -16.72 -8.13
CA LEU A 208 -4.97 -16.18 -7.87
C LEU A 208 -5.74 -15.96 -9.17
N ALA A 209 -5.09 -15.35 -10.17
CA ALA A 209 -5.71 -15.11 -11.47
C ALA A 209 -6.00 -16.41 -12.26
N GLU A 210 -5.22 -17.47 -12.07
CA GLU A 210 -5.51 -18.80 -12.64
C GLU A 210 -6.81 -19.38 -12.07
N GLY A 211 -6.98 -19.35 -10.74
CA GLY A 211 -8.20 -19.82 -10.09
C GLY A 211 -9.46 -19.08 -10.56
N ASP A 212 -9.37 -17.75 -10.74
CA ASP A 212 -10.48 -16.95 -11.27
C ASP A 212 -10.85 -17.34 -12.71
N ARG A 213 -9.86 -17.66 -13.55
CA ARG A 213 -10.10 -18.11 -14.93
C ARG A 213 -10.75 -19.48 -14.98
N ASP A 214 -10.28 -20.41 -14.16
CA ASP A 214 -10.84 -21.76 -14.09
C ASP A 214 -12.30 -21.72 -13.64
N ALA A 215 -12.65 -20.84 -12.69
CA ALA A 215 -14.02 -20.64 -12.25
C ALA A 215 -14.94 -20.20 -13.41
N VAL A 216 -14.49 -19.26 -14.26
CA VAL A 216 -15.24 -18.81 -15.44
C VAL A 216 -15.42 -19.95 -16.46
N ILE A 217 -14.39 -20.75 -16.69
CA ILE A 217 -14.44 -21.89 -17.63
C ILE A 217 -15.45 -22.95 -17.14
N ILE A 218 -15.42 -23.27 -15.85
CA ILE A 218 -16.36 -24.23 -15.24
C ILE A 218 -17.80 -23.72 -15.36
N GLN A 219 -18.03 -22.44 -15.06
CA GLN A 219 -19.35 -21.83 -15.20
C GLN A 219 -19.84 -21.88 -16.66
N GLY A 220 -18.98 -21.61 -17.63
CA GLY A 220 -19.30 -21.72 -19.06
C GLY A 220 -19.76 -23.13 -19.45
N ARG A 221 -18.97 -24.16 -19.10
CA ARG A 221 -19.34 -25.57 -19.37
C ARG A 221 -20.64 -25.97 -18.70
N PHE A 222 -20.86 -25.57 -17.45
CA PHE A 222 -22.11 -25.83 -16.75
C PHE A 222 -23.32 -25.21 -17.48
N MET A 223 -23.17 -23.99 -18.02
CA MET A 223 -24.24 -23.35 -18.79
C MET A 223 -24.50 -24.07 -20.12
N GLU A 224 -23.46 -24.53 -20.80
CA GLU A 224 -23.57 -25.34 -22.02
C GLU A 224 -24.26 -26.70 -21.75
N GLU A 225 -23.90 -27.40 -20.69
CA GLU A 225 -24.54 -28.68 -20.31
C GLU A 225 -25.99 -28.49 -19.85
N ARG A 226 -26.27 -27.42 -19.10
CA ARG A 226 -27.60 -27.16 -18.52
C ARG A 226 -28.58 -26.56 -19.53
N TYR A 227 -28.10 -25.77 -20.48
CA TYR A 227 -28.94 -24.96 -21.37
C TYR A 227 -28.60 -25.11 -22.87
N GLY A 228 -27.45 -25.68 -23.23
CA GLY A 228 -27.02 -25.86 -24.63
C GLY A 228 -27.67 -27.05 -25.36
N GLU A 229 -28.25 -28.02 -24.65
CA GLU A 229 -29.00 -29.12 -25.27
C GLU A 229 -30.38 -28.69 -25.84
N GLY A 230 -30.76 -27.41 -25.72
CA GLY A 230 -31.99 -26.86 -26.27
C GLY A 230 -31.95 -26.49 -27.78
N GLU A 231 -30.76 -26.48 -28.40
CA GLU A 231 -30.57 -26.20 -29.84
C GLU A 231 -30.14 -27.45 -30.64
N GLY A 232 -30.59 -28.65 -30.23
CA GLY A 232 -30.55 -29.82 -31.10
C GLY A 232 -31.49 -29.63 -32.30
N PRO A 233 -31.06 -29.92 -33.55
CA PRO A 233 -31.82 -29.56 -34.75
C PRO A 233 -33.19 -30.24 -34.75
N LEU A 234 -34.24 -29.43 -34.66
CA LEU A 234 -35.57 -29.83 -35.11
C LEU A 234 -35.53 -29.97 -36.64
N ARG A 235 -35.35 -31.23 -37.07
CA ARG A 235 -35.73 -31.81 -38.37
C ARG A 235 -35.12 -31.23 -39.66
#